data_AF-G7W7S6-F1
#
_entry.id   AF-G7W7S6-F1
#
_cell.length_a   1.000
_cell.length_b   1.000
_cell.length_c   1.000
_cell.angle_alpha   90.00
_cell.angle_beta   90.00
_cell.angle_gamma   90.00
#
_symmetry.space_group_name_H-M   'P 1'
#
loop_
_entity.id
_entity.type
_entity.pdbx_description
1 polymer ?
#
loop_
_entity_poly.entity_id
_entity_poly.type
_entity_poly.pdbx_seq_one_letter_code
_entity_poly.pdbx_strand_id
1 'polypeptide(L)'
;MNMNPREMLNYLEMLANNSLWINFTMHMIVLIAFTVVIAVNKQTLKRWTFQGTIGIIFFSVTVHALIFGNPFHAATFGLLAIISLVQLIGRKETIQISQSKWISTIALSAIFLGLWYPEFVDKSALMLLMVSPVGVIPCPTLLITIGLLILIMPSVSSLQYLITIIMGLVYGIIGVFVFQVYLDITLLILVLAASWIFYKERPQANTGIVLYTQGTE
;
A
#
# COMPACT_ATOMS: atom_id res chain seq x y z
N MET A 1 9.67 -25.91 -5.06
CA MET A 1 9.74 -25.92 -6.53
C MET A 1 10.44 -24.64 -6.96
N ASN A 2 11.53 -24.74 -7.72
CA ASN A 2 12.17 -23.56 -8.31
C ASN A 2 11.42 -23.22 -9.60
N MET A 3 10.46 -22.29 -9.54
CA MET A 3 9.85 -21.73 -10.76
C MET A 3 10.87 -20.80 -11.42
N ASN A 4 11.06 -20.93 -12.73
CA ASN A 4 11.89 -19.99 -13.49
C ASN A 4 11.15 -18.65 -13.70
N PRO A 5 11.83 -17.55 -14.07
CA PRO A 5 11.19 -16.24 -14.21
C PRO A 5 10.01 -16.20 -15.19
N ARG A 6 10.04 -17.00 -16.28
CA ARG A 6 8.96 -17.06 -17.27
C ARG A 6 7.73 -17.77 -16.71
N GLU A 7 7.93 -18.86 -15.99
CA GLU A 7 6.85 -19.56 -15.30
C GLU A 7 6.17 -18.66 -14.27
N MET A 8 6.96 -17.86 -13.54
CA MET A 8 6.42 -16.88 -12.60
C MET A 8 5.63 -15.77 -13.31
N LEU A 9 6.11 -15.26 -14.45
CA LEU A 9 5.38 -14.26 -15.24
C LEU A 9 4.04 -14.80 -15.75
N ASN A 10 4.05 -15.99 -16.36
CA ASN A 10 2.83 -16.65 -16.82
C ASN A 10 1.85 -16.92 -15.67
N TYR A 11 2.38 -17.27 -14.49
CA TYR A 11 1.59 -17.41 -13.27
C TYR A 11 0.91 -16.10 -12.87
N LEU A 12 1.64 -14.98 -12.85
CA LEU A 12 1.10 -13.67 -12.49
C LEU A 12 0.02 -13.21 -13.47
N GLU A 13 0.23 -13.43 -14.78
CA GLU A 13 -0.77 -13.13 -15.82
C GLU A 13 -2.04 -13.98 -15.66
N MET A 14 -1.88 -15.30 -15.50
CA MET A 14 -3.01 -16.20 -15.27
C MET A 14 -3.78 -15.80 -14.01
N LEU A 15 -3.08 -15.50 -12.91
CA LEU A 15 -3.67 -15.09 -11.65
C LEU A 15 -4.47 -13.79 -11.79
N ALA A 16 -3.86 -12.77 -12.40
CA ALA A 16 -4.47 -11.46 -12.59
C ALA A 16 -5.74 -11.52 -13.46
N ASN A 17 -5.73 -12.36 -14.52
CA ASN A 17 -6.87 -12.52 -15.42
C ASN A 17 -7.96 -13.46 -14.90
N ASN A 18 -7.64 -14.42 -14.02
CA ASN A 18 -8.65 -15.28 -13.40
C ASN A 18 -9.34 -14.61 -12.20
N SER A 19 -8.70 -13.60 -11.60
CA SER A 19 -9.20 -12.91 -10.39
C SER A 19 -9.85 -11.55 -10.67
N LEU A 20 -10.38 -11.28 -11.87
CA LEU A 20 -10.94 -9.95 -12.23
C LEU A 20 -12.02 -9.44 -11.26
N TRP A 21 -12.87 -10.34 -10.73
CA TRP A 21 -13.88 -9.97 -9.73
C TRP A 21 -13.27 -9.49 -8.41
N ILE A 22 -12.15 -10.10 -8.03
CA ILE A 22 -11.41 -9.73 -6.83
C ILE A 22 -10.70 -8.41 -7.08
N ASN A 23 -10.05 -8.24 -8.23
CA ASN A 23 -9.46 -6.97 -8.66
C ASN A 23 -10.49 -5.83 -8.55
N PHE A 24 -11.69 -6.02 -9.11
CA PHE A 24 -12.79 -5.06 -9.02
C PHE A 24 -13.22 -4.77 -7.57
N THR A 25 -13.38 -5.82 -6.77
CA THR A 25 -13.74 -5.67 -5.35
C THR A 25 -12.71 -4.86 -4.58
N MET A 26 -11.41 -5.09 -4.84
CA MET A 26 -10.32 -4.35 -4.20
C MET A 26 -10.32 -2.87 -4.61
N HIS A 27 -10.66 -2.54 -5.86
CA HIS A 27 -10.85 -1.15 -6.28
C HIS A 27 -11.95 -0.46 -5.48
N MET A 28 -13.11 -1.12 -5.36
CA MET A 28 -14.24 -0.56 -4.61
C MET A 28 -13.87 -0.35 -3.14
N ILE A 29 -13.18 -1.31 -2.51
CA ILE A 29 -12.71 -1.18 -1.13
C ILE A 29 -11.78 0.03 -0.97
N VAL A 30 -10.79 0.19 -1.85
CA VAL A 30 -9.84 1.32 -1.81
C VAL A 30 -10.56 2.66 -2.01
N LEU A 31 -11.49 2.76 -2.97
CA LEU A 31 -12.24 3.98 -3.24
C LEU A 31 -13.20 4.35 -2.09
N ILE A 32 -13.87 3.35 -1.50
CA ILE A 32 -14.70 3.54 -0.30
C ILE A 32 -13.83 4.04 0.85
N ALA A 33 -12.67 3.44 1.08
CA ALA A 33 -11.76 3.85 2.13
C ALA A 33 -11.29 5.29 1.96
N PHE A 34 -10.89 5.65 0.74
CA PHE A 34 -10.50 7.00 0.39
C PHE A 34 -11.63 8.00 0.67
N THR A 35 -12.85 7.68 0.24
CA THR A 35 -14.04 8.52 0.44
C THR A 35 -14.36 8.68 1.93
N VAL A 36 -14.32 7.60 2.71
CA VAL A 36 -14.59 7.65 4.16
C VAL A 36 -13.55 8.51 4.90
N VAL A 37 -12.28 8.38 4.54
CA VAL A 37 -11.19 9.15 5.18
C VAL A 37 -11.34 10.65 4.95
N ILE A 38 -11.87 11.06 3.80
CA ILE A 38 -12.13 12.47 3.47
C ILE A 38 -13.45 12.96 4.06
N ALA A 39 -14.55 12.24 3.83
CA ALA A 39 -15.91 12.77 4.05
C ALA A 39 -16.47 12.57 5.47
N VAL A 40 -15.97 11.59 6.22
CA VAL A 40 -16.50 11.28 7.55
C VAL A 40 -15.74 12.07 8.62
N ASN A 41 -16.37 12.50 9.71
CA ASN A 41 -15.65 13.14 10.84
C ASN A 41 -15.35 12.18 12.00
N LYS A 42 -16.07 11.04 12.08
CA LYS A 42 -15.88 10.02 13.11
C LYS A 42 -14.52 9.33 12.95
N GLN A 43 -13.57 9.65 13.83
CA GLN A 43 -12.20 9.14 13.80
C GLN A 43 -12.10 7.62 13.92
N THR A 44 -12.96 7.01 14.74
CA THR A 44 -13.05 5.55 14.84
C THR A 44 -13.35 4.94 13.47
N LEU A 45 -14.34 5.46 12.74
CA LEU A 45 -14.70 4.92 11.43
C LEU A 45 -13.57 5.10 10.41
N LYS A 46 -12.92 6.28 10.36
CA LYS A 46 -11.74 6.49 9.51
C LYS A 46 -10.66 5.44 9.76
N ARG A 47 -10.32 5.23 11.03
CA ARG A 47 -9.29 4.28 11.45
C ARG A 47 -9.64 2.86 11.01
N TRP A 48 -10.85 2.42 11.33
CA TRP A 48 -11.30 1.09 11.01
C TRP A 48 -11.32 0.84 9.50
N THR A 49 -11.86 1.78 8.74
CA THR A 49 -11.91 1.66 7.28
C THR A 49 -10.50 1.69 6.66
N PHE A 50 -9.64 2.62 7.08
CA PHE A 50 -8.30 2.77 6.50
C PHE A 50 -7.39 1.57 6.81
N GLN A 51 -7.22 1.23 8.10
CA GLN A 51 -6.36 0.10 8.48
C GLN A 51 -6.98 -1.25 8.09
N GLY A 52 -8.30 -1.36 8.14
CA GLY A 52 -9.02 -2.53 7.64
C GLY A 52 -8.80 -2.73 6.14
N THR A 53 -8.84 -1.66 5.33
CA THR A 53 -8.57 -1.72 3.89
C THR A 53 -7.16 -2.23 3.60
N ILE A 54 -6.14 -1.66 4.26
CA ILE A 54 -4.76 -2.11 4.09
C ILE A 54 -4.60 -3.58 4.51
N GLY A 55 -5.22 -3.98 5.61
CA GLY A 55 -5.24 -5.38 6.05
C GLY A 55 -5.88 -6.30 5.03
N ILE A 56 -7.05 -5.93 4.48
CA ILE A 56 -7.80 -6.74 3.51
C ILE A 56 -7.02 -6.92 2.21
N ILE A 57 -6.43 -5.86 1.64
CA ILE A 57 -5.68 -5.99 0.38
C ILE A 57 -4.45 -6.88 0.54
N PHE A 58 -3.73 -6.79 1.66
CA PHE A 58 -2.60 -7.68 1.93
C PHE A 58 -3.03 -9.11 2.22
N PHE A 59 -4.12 -9.28 2.96
CA PHE A 59 -4.71 -10.60 3.19
C PHE A 59 -5.16 -11.24 1.88
N SER A 60 -5.75 -10.48 0.96
CA SER A 60 -6.14 -10.97 -0.36
C SER A 60 -4.93 -11.48 -1.15
N VAL A 61 -3.81 -10.74 -1.18
CA VAL A 61 -2.58 -11.21 -1.83
C VAL A 61 -2.08 -12.51 -1.18
N THR A 62 -2.14 -12.58 0.16
CA THR A 62 -1.72 -13.76 0.92
C THR A 62 -2.54 -14.99 0.56
N VAL A 63 -3.87 -14.87 0.51
CA VAL A 63 -4.77 -15.97 0.16
C VAL A 63 -4.50 -16.46 -1.26
N HIS A 64 -4.34 -15.56 -2.23
CA HIS A 64 -4.01 -15.94 -3.60
C HIS A 64 -2.64 -16.62 -3.70
N ALA A 65 -1.65 -16.09 -2.99
CA ALA A 65 -0.33 -16.70 -2.95
C ALA A 65 -0.37 -18.13 -2.39
N LEU A 66 -1.19 -18.40 -1.37
CA LEU A 66 -1.37 -19.75 -0.82
C LEU A 66 -2.10 -20.68 -1.80
N ILE A 67 -3.22 -20.24 -2.39
CA ILE A 67 -4.01 -21.05 -3.33
C ILE A 67 -3.17 -21.51 -4.51
N PHE A 68 -2.28 -20.65 -5.00
CA PHE A 68 -1.46 -20.92 -6.18
C PHE A 68 -0.02 -21.34 -5.86
N GLY A 69 0.30 -21.62 -4.60
CA GLY A 69 1.58 -22.23 -4.22
C GLY A 69 2.80 -21.32 -4.29
N ASN A 70 2.64 -20.01 -4.08
CA ASN A 70 3.74 -19.05 -3.93
C ASN A 70 4.00 -18.74 -2.43
N PRO A 71 4.87 -19.50 -1.75
CA PRO A 71 5.12 -19.32 -0.31
C PRO A 71 5.81 -17.99 0.01
N PHE A 72 6.60 -17.43 -0.91
CA PHE A 72 7.30 -16.16 -0.70
C PHE A 72 6.30 -14.99 -0.63
N HIS A 73 5.36 -14.91 -1.58
CA HIS A 73 4.30 -13.91 -1.56
C HIS A 73 3.39 -14.11 -0.34
N ALA A 74 3.03 -15.36 -0.02
CA ALA A 74 2.18 -15.65 1.14
C ALA A 74 2.84 -15.20 2.45
N ALA A 75 4.12 -15.49 2.66
CA ALA A 75 4.83 -15.13 3.88
C ALA A 75 4.97 -13.61 4.03
N THR A 76 5.40 -12.92 2.97
CA THR A 76 5.66 -11.46 3.01
C THR A 76 4.38 -10.65 3.18
N PHE A 77 3.34 -10.95 2.40
CA PHE A 77 2.04 -10.26 2.52
C PHE A 77 1.26 -10.70 3.75
N GLY A 78 1.43 -11.94 4.21
CA GLY A 78 0.83 -12.41 5.45
C GLY A 78 1.36 -11.65 6.66
N LEU A 79 2.67 -11.39 6.70
CA LEU A 79 3.29 -10.55 7.72
C LEU A 79 2.73 -9.12 7.68
N LEU A 80 2.62 -8.50 6.50
CA LEU A 80 2.04 -7.17 6.34
C LEU A 80 0.56 -7.11 6.76
N ALA A 81 -0.22 -8.14 6.45
CA ALA A 81 -1.61 -8.26 6.87
C ALA A 81 -1.74 -8.35 8.40
N ILE A 82 -0.91 -9.18 9.04
CA ILE A 82 -0.86 -9.31 10.51
C ILE A 82 -0.50 -7.97 11.16
N ILE A 83 0.53 -7.29 10.65
CA ILE A 83 0.93 -5.98 11.18
C ILE A 83 -0.23 -4.99 11.07
N SER A 84 -0.92 -4.94 9.94
CA SER A 84 -2.06 -4.05 9.70
C SER A 84 -3.22 -4.36 10.65
N LEU A 85 -3.49 -5.65 10.92
CA LEU A 85 -4.48 -6.08 11.90
C LEU A 85 -4.10 -5.66 13.33
N VAL A 86 -2.83 -5.80 13.71
CA VAL A 86 -2.33 -5.34 15.01
C VAL A 86 -2.50 -3.82 15.14
N GLN A 87 -2.22 -3.05 14.07
CA GLN A 87 -2.44 -1.59 14.09
C GLN A 87 -3.92 -1.21 14.20
N LEU A 88 -4.80 -1.96 13.53
CA LEU A 88 -6.24 -1.75 13.58
C LEU A 88 -6.80 -1.90 15.01
N ILE A 89 -6.34 -2.91 15.74
CA ILE A 89 -6.81 -3.24 17.09
C ILE A 89 -6.08 -2.41 18.16
N GLY A 90 -4.76 -2.27 18.04
CA GLY A 90 -3.89 -1.77 19.09
C GLY A 90 -3.72 -0.25 19.14
N ARG A 91 -3.83 0.47 18.01
CA ARG A 91 -3.64 1.93 17.99
C ARG A 91 -4.96 2.70 18.02
N LYS A 92 -4.96 3.79 18.80
CA LYS A 92 -6.06 4.77 18.87
C LYS A 92 -5.72 6.10 18.22
N GLU A 93 -4.66 6.15 17.42
CA GLU A 93 -4.23 7.39 16.76
C GLU A 93 -5.31 7.95 15.82
N THR A 94 -5.32 9.27 15.74
CA THR A 94 -6.26 10.02 14.91
C THR A 94 -5.71 10.08 13.49
N ILE A 95 -6.49 9.60 12.51
CA ILE A 95 -6.09 9.68 11.11
C ILE A 95 -6.22 11.12 10.63
N GLN A 96 -5.10 11.71 10.21
CA GLN A 96 -5.05 13.06 9.67
C GLN A 96 -4.51 13.05 8.23
N ILE A 97 -5.31 13.68 7.36
CA ILE A 97 -4.89 14.41 6.16
C ILE A 97 -3.47 14.97 6.19
N SER A 98 -2.47 14.48 5.44
CA SER A 98 -1.24 15.28 5.26
C SER A 98 -1.59 16.66 4.71
N GLN A 99 -1.12 17.73 5.38
CA GLN A 99 -1.39 19.12 4.99
C GLN A 99 -0.50 19.59 3.82
N SER A 100 0.57 18.86 3.54
CA SER A 100 1.50 19.20 2.47
C SER A 100 0.93 18.76 1.14
N LYS A 101 0.55 19.74 0.30
CA LYS A 101 0.06 19.48 -1.07
C LYS A 101 0.98 18.57 -1.86
N TRP A 102 2.30 18.73 -1.71
CA TRP A 102 3.30 17.89 -2.38
C TRP A 102 3.22 16.42 -1.95
N ILE A 103 3.13 16.17 -0.64
CA ILE A 103 2.99 14.81 -0.09
C ILE A 103 1.68 14.19 -0.56
N SER A 104 0.58 14.95 -0.52
CA SER A 104 -0.71 14.50 -1.03
C SER A 104 -0.67 14.17 -2.53
N THR A 105 0.00 14.98 -3.35
CA THR A 105 0.15 14.70 -4.79
C THR A 105 0.90 13.40 -5.04
N ILE A 106 2.00 13.14 -4.32
CA ILE A 106 2.76 11.88 -4.43
C ILE A 106 1.86 10.70 -4.04
N ALA A 107 1.17 10.81 -2.90
CA ALA A 107 0.26 9.78 -2.41
C ALA A 107 -0.85 9.45 -3.42
N LEU A 108 -1.53 10.46 -3.94
CA LEU A 108 -2.62 10.30 -4.90
C LEU A 108 -2.14 9.72 -6.23
N SER A 109 -0.96 10.15 -6.69
CA SER A 109 -0.36 9.60 -7.92
C SER A 109 -0.03 8.12 -7.76
N ALA A 110 0.52 7.72 -6.61
CA ALA A 110 0.80 6.31 -6.31
C ALA A 110 -0.47 5.45 -6.25
N ILE A 111 -1.51 5.94 -5.58
CA ILE A 111 -2.82 5.26 -5.52
C ILE A 111 -3.40 5.10 -6.92
N PHE A 112 -3.39 6.17 -7.72
CA PHE A 112 -3.88 6.13 -9.09
C PHE A 112 -3.10 5.13 -9.95
N LEU A 113 -1.76 5.15 -9.91
CA LEU A 113 -0.93 4.24 -10.69
C LEU A 113 -1.14 2.78 -10.30
N GLY A 114 -1.38 2.47 -9.02
CA GLY A 114 -1.73 1.11 -8.62
C GLY A 114 -3.14 0.69 -9.06
N LEU A 115 -4.12 1.60 -9.03
CA LEU A 115 -5.47 1.33 -9.56
C LEU A 115 -5.50 1.28 -11.09
N TRP A 116 -4.51 1.84 -11.77
CA TRP A 116 -4.39 1.83 -13.22
C TRP A 116 -3.10 1.11 -13.66
N TYR A 117 -2.86 -0.07 -13.11
CA TYR A 117 -1.66 -0.85 -13.39
C TYR A 117 -1.94 -1.83 -14.54
N PRO A 118 -1.46 -1.57 -15.77
CA PRO A 118 -1.78 -2.36 -16.95
C PRO A 118 -1.15 -3.74 -17.01
N GLU A 119 -0.06 -3.96 -16.30
CA GLU A 119 0.71 -5.18 -16.44
C GLU A 119 -0.09 -6.36 -15.87
N PHE A 120 0.09 -7.53 -16.48
CA PHE A 120 -0.55 -8.80 -16.14
C PHE A 120 -2.05 -8.93 -16.45
N VAL A 121 -2.79 -7.86 -16.79
CA VAL A 121 -4.23 -7.94 -17.11
C VAL A 121 -4.47 -7.67 -18.59
N ASP A 122 -5.05 -8.64 -19.30
CA ASP A 122 -5.38 -8.50 -20.73
C ASP A 122 -6.77 -7.85 -20.91
N LYS A 123 -6.82 -6.54 -20.68
CA LYS A 123 -8.02 -5.70 -20.82
C LYS A 123 -7.66 -4.34 -21.39
N SER A 124 -8.65 -3.64 -21.93
CA SER A 124 -8.47 -2.30 -22.47
C SER A 124 -8.04 -1.30 -21.37
N ALA A 125 -7.32 -0.25 -21.77
CA ALA A 125 -6.81 0.78 -20.86
C ALA A 125 -7.89 1.38 -19.94
N LEU A 126 -9.12 1.49 -20.43
CA LEU A 126 -10.26 2.03 -19.70
C LEU A 126 -10.83 1.02 -18.69
N MET A 127 -10.83 -0.28 -19.02
CA MET A 127 -11.23 -1.32 -18.07
C MET A 127 -10.24 -1.44 -16.91
N LEU A 128 -8.94 -1.20 -17.13
CA LEU A 128 -7.93 -1.29 -16.08
C LEU A 128 -8.21 -0.40 -14.88
N LEU A 129 -8.89 0.74 -15.06
CA LEU A 129 -9.34 1.61 -13.96
C LEU A 129 -10.26 0.90 -12.96
N MET A 130 -10.82 -0.24 -13.33
CA MET A 130 -11.75 -1.03 -12.53
C MET A 130 -11.21 -2.43 -12.21
N VAL A 131 -10.24 -2.95 -12.96
CA VAL A 131 -9.80 -4.36 -12.84
C VAL A 131 -8.29 -4.57 -12.84
N SER A 132 -7.50 -3.51 -12.62
CA SER A 132 -6.06 -3.62 -12.32
C SER A 132 -5.83 -4.65 -11.19
N PRO A 133 -4.71 -5.39 -11.17
CA PRO A 133 -4.59 -6.57 -10.31
C PRO A 133 -4.22 -6.25 -8.84
N VAL A 134 -4.90 -5.26 -8.25
CA VAL A 134 -4.80 -4.84 -6.86
C VAL A 134 -5.36 -5.90 -5.92
N GLY A 135 -4.65 -6.16 -4.82
CA GLY A 135 -5.00 -7.20 -3.85
C GLY A 135 -4.75 -8.62 -4.36
N VAL A 136 -4.13 -8.77 -5.53
CA VAL A 136 -3.74 -10.06 -6.11
C VAL A 136 -2.26 -10.05 -6.45
N ILE A 137 -1.79 -9.02 -7.15
CA ILE A 137 -0.39 -8.86 -7.55
C ILE A 137 0.33 -7.90 -6.58
N PRO A 138 1.55 -8.25 -6.13
CA PRO A 138 2.31 -7.47 -5.14
C PRO A 138 2.52 -5.99 -5.48
N CYS A 139 3.06 -5.68 -6.66
CA CYS A 139 3.51 -4.33 -7.03
C CYS A 139 2.39 -3.27 -7.02
N PRO A 140 1.24 -3.46 -7.71
CA PRO A 140 0.13 -2.50 -7.64
C PRO A 140 -0.47 -2.40 -6.25
N THR A 141 -0.48 -3.50 -5.49
CA THR A 141 -0.94 -3.50 -4.08
C THR A 141 -0.03 -2.64 -3.21
N LEU A 142 1.30 -2.76 -3.36
CA LEU A 142 2.28 -1.97 -2.61
C LEU A 142 2.26 -0.48 -3.03
N LEU A 143 2.07 -0.16 -4.31
CA LEU A 143 1.86 1.21 -4.79
C LEU A 143 0.71 1.89 -4.04
N ILE A 144 -0.47 1.23 -4.01
CA ILE A 144 -1.64 1.74 -3.31
C ILE A 144 -1.38 1.84 -1.81
N THR A 145 -0.84 0.80 -1.18
CA THR A 145 -0.63 0.85 0.28
C THR A 145 0.36 1.93 0.67
N ILE A 146 1.52 2.05 -0.01
CA ILE A 146 2.49 3.08 0.29
C ILE A 146 1.88 4.47 0.06
N GLY A 147 1.13 4.66 -1.04
CA GLY A 147 0.39 5.90 -1.29
C GLY A 147 -0.59 6.25 -0.18
N LEU A 148 -1.41 5.28 0.27
CA LEU A 148 -2.33 5.45 1.39
C LEU A 148 -1.59 5.82 2.68
N LEU A 149 -0.50 5.13 3.01
CA LEU A 149 0.29 5.41 4.21
C LEU A 149 0.94 6.80 4.18
N ILE A 150 1.43 7.24 3.01
CA ILE A 150 1.97 8.61 2.82
C ILE A 150 0.86 9.64 3.02
N LEU A 151 -0.35 9.38 2.52
CA LEU A 151 -1.48 10.31 2.60
C LEU A 151 -1.80 10.72 4.04
N ILE A 152 -1.60 9.81 4.99
CA ILE A 152 -1.94 10.01 6.40
C ILE A 152 -0.72 10.27 7.29
N MET A 153 0.46 10.53 6.72
CA MET A 153 1.65 10.87 7.50
C MET A 153 1.41 12.19 8.28
N PRO A 154 1.71 12.27 9.59
CA PRO A 154 2.48 11.35 10.43
C PRO A 154 1.68 10.33 11.27
N SER A 155 0.37 10.18 11.07
CA SER A 155 -0.52 9.29 11.85
C SER A 155 -0.29 7.78 11.65
N VAL A 156 0.80 7.38 11.02
CA VAL A 156 1.10 5.99 10.65
C VAL A 156 2.12 5.38 11.61
N SER A 157 2.00 4.08 11.87
CA SER A 157 3.00 3.33 12.63
C SER A 157 4.32 3.25 11.87
N SER A 158 5.40 3.70 12.50
CA SER A 158 6.76 3.62 11.96
C SER A 158 7.14 2.21 11.53
N LEU A 159 6.68 1.18 12.28
CA LEU A 159 6.94 -0.22 11.95
C LEU A 159 6.22 -0.64 10.66
N GLN A 160 4.91 -0.36 10.57
CA GLN A 160 4.11 -0.68 9.39
C GLN A 160 4.65 0.05 8.16
N TYR A 161 4.97 1.33 8.31
CA TYR A 161 5.52 2.16 7.25
C TYR A 161 6.86 1.62 6.74
N LEU A 162 7.81 1.35 7.65
CA LEU A 162 9.15 0.86 7.30
C LEU A 162 9.10 -0.52 6.64
N ILE A 163 8.35 -1.47 7.20
CA ILE A 163 8.25 -2.82 6.62
C ILE A 163 7.58 -2.76 5.24
N THR A 164 6.54 -1.93 5.07
CA THR A 164 5.89 -1.77 3.76
C THR A 164 6.86 -1.17 2.73
N ILE A 165 7.71 -0.21 3.11
CA ILE A 165 8.76 0.34 2.24
C ILE A 165 9.78 -0.73 1.85
N ILE A 166 10.26 -1.53 2.81
CA ILE A 166 11.23 -2.60 2.56
C ILE A 166 10.62 -3.61 1.56
N MET A 167 9.35 -3.97 1.74
CA MET A 167 8.66 -4.85 0.79
C MET A 167 8.50 -4.18 -0.58
N GLY A 168 8.16 -2.89 -0.62
CA GLY A 168 8.14 -2.10 -1.86
C GLY A 168 9.48 -2.16 -2.61
N LEU A 169 10.60 -2.04 -1.90
CA LEU A 169 11.94 -2.12 -2.49
C LEU A 169 12.20 -3.51 -3.07
N VAL A 170 11.96 -4.55 -2.29
CA VAL A 170 12.19 -5.94 -2.69
C VAL A 170 11.36 -6.29 -3.93
N TYR A 171 10.06 -6.01 -3.91
CA TYR A 171 9.17 -6.32 -5.03
C TYR A 171 9.44 -5.43 -6.25
N GLY A 172 9.79 -4.15 -6.07
CA GLY A 172 10.17 -3.28 -7.18
C GLY A 172 11.45 -3.75 -7.88
N ILE A 173 12.47 -4.19 -7.13
CA ILE A 173 13.70 -4.75 -7.70
C ILE A 173 13.39 -6.05 -8.46
N ILE A 174 12.61 -6.96 -7.89
CA ILE A 174 12.21 -8.20 -8.56
C ILE A 174 11.44 -7.88 -9.84
N GLY A 175 10.45 -6.99 -9.78
CA GLY A 175 9.65 -6.55 -10.92
C GLY A 175 10.47 -6.05 -12.11
N VAL A 176 11.35 -5.08 -11.85
CA VAL A 176 12.18 -4.45 -12.90
C VAL A 176 13.23 -5.42 -13.44
N PHE A 177 14.00 -6.07 -12.57
CA PHE A 177 15.19 -6.80 -13.00
C PHE A 177 14.91 -8.27 -13.36
N VAL A 178 13.95 -8.91 -12.69
CA VAL A 178 13.62 -10.33 -12.90
C VAL A 178 12.48 -10.49 -13.91
N PHE A 179 11.40 -9.72 -13.76
CA PHE A 179 10.22 -9.83 -14.63
C PHE A 179 10.25 -8.86 -15.82
N GLN A 180 11.19 -7.90 -15.85
CA GLN A 180 11.31 -6.89 -16.91
C GLN A 180 10.05 -6.01 -17.03
N VAL A 181 9.36 -5.81 -15.90
CA VAL A 181 8.16 -4.97 -15.81
C VAL A 181 8.58 -3.54 -15.49
N TYR A 182 8.74 -2.72 -16.52
CA TYR A 182 9.27 -1.35 -16.36
C TYR A 182 8.37 -0.42 -15.53
N LEU A 183 7.07 -0.73 -15.44
CA LEU A 183 6.16 0.03 -14.59
C LEU A 183 6.57 -0.05 -13.10
N ASP A 184 7.29 -1.09 -12.68
CA ASP A 184 7.78 -1.24 -11.30
C ASP A 184 8.89 -0.24 -10.94
N ILE A 185 9.44 0.48 -11.93
CA ILE A 185 10.27 1.67 -11.67
C ILE A 185 9.47 2.72 -10.88
N THR A 186 8.15 2.84 -11.12
CA THR A 186 7.30 3.77 -10.37
C THR A 186 7.23 3.41 -8.89
N LEU A 187 7.21 2.11 -8.56
CA LEU A 187 7.26 1.63 -7.18
C LEU A 187 8.61 1.94 -6.53
N LEU A 188 9.72 1.79 -7.27
CA LEU A 188 11.06 2.15 -6.78
C LEU A 188 11.18 3.66 -6.50
N ILE A 189 10.66 4.51 -7.40
CA ILE A 189 10.60 5.96 -7.20
C ILE A 189 9.76 6.29 -5.97
N LEU A 190 8.59 5.65 -5.82
CA LEU A 190 7.72 5.85 -4.66
C LEU A 190 8.41 5.44 -3.37
N VAL A 191 9.14 4.33 -3.35
CA VAL A 191 9.91 3.87 -2.18
C VAL A 191 10.97 4.89 -1.76
N LEU A 192 11.68 5.50 -2.72
CA LEU A 192 12.64 6.57 -2.43
C LEU A 192 11.93 7.80 -1.85
N ALA A 193 10.82 8.23 -2.45
CA ALA A 193 10.04 9.35 -1.96
C ALA A 193 9.47 9.07 -0.55
N ALA A 194 8.94 7.88 -0.33
CA ALA A 194 8.38 7.42 0.94
C ALA A 194 9.45 7.39 2.04
N SER A 195 10.65 6.92 1.71
CA SER A 195 11.80 6.88 2.61
C SER A 195 12.24 8.30 2.99
N TRP A 196 12.36 9.19 2.01
CA TRP A 196 12.67 10.60 2.24
C TRP A 196 11.66 11.30 3.15
N ILE A 197 10.35 11.12 2.88
CA ILE A 197 9.26 11.66 3.69
C ILE A 197 9.37 11.13 5.13
N PHE A 198 9.62 9.84 5.31
CA PHE A 198 9.79 9.25 6.64
C PHE A 198 10.95 9.86 7.42
N TYR A 199 12.11 10.03 6.79
CA TYR A 199 13.25 10.68 7.45
C TYR A 199 12.98 12.14 7.80
N LYS A 200 12.26 12.86 6.93
CA LYS A 200 11.94 14.28 7.12
C LYS A 200 10.89 14.54 8.21
N GLU A 201 9.88 13.68 8.31
CA GLU A 201 8.75 13.86 9.25
C GLU A 201 9.02 13.20 10.62
N ARG A 202 9.97 12.27 10.72
CA ARG A 202 10.40 11.63 11.99
C ARG A 202 11.03 12.56 13.07
N PRO A 203 11.68 13.71 12.78
CA PRO A 203 12.36 14.50 13.81
C PRO A 203 11.44 15.18 14.83
N GLN A 204 10.13 15.34 14.58
CA GLN A 204 9.25 16.11 15.46
C GLN A 204 8.62 15.32 16.61
N ALA A 205 8.73 13.98 16.63
CA ALA A 205 8.18 13.14 17.70
C ALA A 205 9.14 12.92 18.88
N ASN A 206 10.44 13.20 18.70
CA ASN A 206 11.49 12.94 19.71
C ASN A 206 12.07 14.22 20.35
N THR A 207 11.76 15.41 19.85
CA THR A 207 12.03 16.66 20.57
C THR A 207 10.86 16.97 21.49
N GLY A 208 10.75 16.19 22.56
CA GLY A 208 10.01 16.57 23.76
C GLY A 208 10.69 17.75 24.47
N ILE A 209 10.94 18.85 23.76
CA ILE A 209 11.15 20.15 24.41
C ILE A 209 9.75 20.73 24.58
N VAL A 210 9.09 20.28 25.63
CA VAL A 210 8.07 21.08 26.31
C VAL A 210 8.82 22.30 26.80
N LEU A 211 8.82 23.39 26.02
CA LEU A 211 9.08 24.71 26.57
C LEU A 211 7.92 24.99 27.53
N TYR A 212 8.13 24.63 28.80
CA TYR A 212 7.47 25.31 29.90
C TYR A 212 7.84 26.79 29.80
N THR A 213 7.02 27.58 29.12
CA THR A 213 6.90 28.99 29.48
C THR A 213 6.01 29.02 30.72
N GLN A 214 6.64 28.84 31.87
CA GLN A 214 6.21 29.51 33.08
C GLN A 214 6.47 31.01 32.94
N GLY A 215 5.51 31.80 33.40
CA GLY A 215 5.60 33.24 33.63
C GLY A 215 4.23 33.87 33.36
N THR A 216 3.35 34.02 34.36
CA THR A 216 3.25 35.22 35.22
C THR A 216 3.15 36.48 34.35
N GLU A 217 2.04 37.17 34.22
CA GLU A 217 1.07 37.67 35.21
C GLU A 217 -0.33 37.82 34.60
#